data_AF-A0A5B9PDS8-F1
#
_entry.id   AF-A0A5B9PDS8-F1
#
_cell.length_a   1.000
_cell.length_b   1.000
_cell.length_c   1.000
_cell.angle_alpha   90.00
_cell.angle_beta   90.00
_cell.angle_gamma   90.00
#
_symmetry.space_group_name_H-M   'P 1'
#
loop_
_entity.id
_entity.type
_entity.pdbx_description
1 polymer ?
#
loop_
_entity_poly.entity_id
_entity_poly.type
_entity_poly.pdbx_seq_one_letter_code
_entity_poly.pdbx_strand_id
1 'polypeptide(L)'
;MACRLPNEYWRTKILIQLNIRKGRPVRAQQSILSATVIILLATSSLGVAQSAAPVRIPSDANAFTSMNYVSLRESEWARSNSVAAGDLIGMPASAKRVTLASKVDYDYWTSSKPVVVAELDVDRNFDRLPARFDAQRDNVDGRKALQLISGAVAVEMDAAYAIVPNTSRQSAARQIRNLTDAKRTGHDSAALHAAAEFANESDVFAVIAMDLRDSIPGNAVSEYCDSARCLEAVNREAIRGILGGVEGVTISIAATDELGADIRIRFATDPSLLKDVAAPLIDDLLIGYGAKLESIERWETNIADNVVSLKGELSFDGLNDLMGLVVQDPQIPKAVRELSSALNLSDAESASQFRENRAKMAAEGQATVGYMLRIRRLLGSLQNRTGISASQSRFWLDRYALRIQQIDDEEVDEIATKFADRTTNALRSMADTLQSTEIDRYRSRNGLATTWLPAAGLRSLSYGRVPVQRQGNFFGGYGLAAFAIGRALERDAETDAFRSVKRSGFAVVRDYNVTGDAIGEKYGISFQPWTPIR
;
A
#
# COMPACT_ATOMS: atom_id res chain seq x y z
N MET A 1 -7.29 -61.64 -44.91
CA MET A 1 -6.61 -60.73 -43.95
C MET A 1 -7.58 -60.54 -42.79
N ALA A 2 -7.37 -61.03 -41.56
CA ALA A 2 -6.15 -61.29 -40.79
C ALA A 2 -5.37 -59.98 -40.47
N CYS A 3 -5.04 -59.64 -39.21
CA CYS A 3 -5.28 -60.39 -37.95
C CYS A 3 -5.24 -59.53 -36.65
N ARG A 4 -6.11 -59.90 -35.69
CA ARG A 4 -5.97 -59.86 -34.20
C ARG A 4 -6.13 -58.55 -33.39
N LEU A 5 -6.52 -58.80 -32.14
CA LEU A 5 -6.92 -57.98 -30.97
C LEU A 5 -5.76 -58.01 -29.91
N PRO A 6 -5.86 -57.64 -28.58
CA PRO A 6 -7.06 -57.44 -27.72
C PRO A 6 -6.98 -56.49 -26.46
N ASN A 7 -8.08 -56.52 -25.64
CA ASN A 7 -8.19 -56.27 -24.17
C ASN A 7 -7.93 -54.84 -23.59
N GLU A 8 -8.54 -54.32 -22.50
CA GLU A 8 -9.78 -54.57 -21.69
C GLU A 8 -10.37 -53.20 -21.20
N TYR A 9 -11.59 -52.95 -20.68
CA TYR A 9 -12.82 -53.68 -20.30
C TYR A 9 -13.19 -53.65 -18.77
N TRP A 10 -13.86 -52.56 -18.32
CA TRP A 10 -14.46 -52.32 -16.98
C TRP A 10 -13.47 -52.04 -15.81
N ARG A 11 -13.84 -51.62 -14.57
CA ARG A 11 -15.15 -51.47 -13.89
C ARG A 11 -15.08 -50.53 -12.65
N THR A 12 -16.03 -49.61 -12.46
CA THR A 12 -16.43 -49.10 -11.11
C THR A 12 -17.94 -48.85 -11.06
N LYS A 13 -18.58 -49.17 -9.92
CA LYS A 13 -19.99 -48.85 -9.63
C LYS A 13 -20.06 -47.81 -8.50
N ILE A 14 -21.01 -46.89 -8.55
CA ILE A 14 -21.59 -46.28 -7.35
C ILE A 14 -22.97 -46.92 -7.13
N LEU A 15 -23.26 -47.30 -5.89
CA LEU A 15 -24.40 -48.15 -5.55
C LEU A 15 -25.21 -47.47 -4.43
N ILE A 16 -26.18 -46.64 -4.82
CA ILE A 16 -27.12 -46.01 -3.89
C ILE A 16 -28.26 -46.99 -3.62
N GLN A 17 -28.33 -47.54 -2.41
CA GLN A 17 -29.52 -48.26 -1.95
C GLN A 17 -30.54 -47.27 -1.39
N LEU A 18 -31.68 -47.13 -2.06
CA LEU A 18 -32.90 -46.55 -1.49
C LEU A 18 -33.92 -47.67 -1.27
N ASN A 19 -34.14 -48.01 0.00
CA ASN A 19 -35.01 -49.11 0.42
C ASN A 19 -36.45 -48.60 0.61
N ILE A 20 -37.28 -48.70 -0.43
CA ILE A 20 -38.69 -48.27 -0.40
C ILE A 20 -39.61 -49.48 -0.64
N ARG A 21 -40.52 -49.75 0.31
CA ARG A 21 -41.49 -50.86 0.24
C ARG A 21 -42.64 -50.56 -0.76
N LYS A 22 -43.23 -51.63 -1.30
CA LYS A 22 -44.33 -51.61 -2.30
C LYS A 22 -45.63 -51.00 -1.74
N GLY A 23 -46.37 -50.21 -2.54
CA GLY A 23 -47.51 -49.42 -2.01
C GLY A 23 -48.67 -48.96 -2.94
N ARG A 24 -48.88 -49.53 -4.13
CA ARG A 24 -50.00 -49.20 -5.08
C ARG A 24 -49.97 -47.78 -5.73
N PRO A 25 -50.80 -47.49 -6.78
CA PRO A 25 -50.55 -46.40 -7.74
C PRO A 25 -51.61 -45.26 -7.76
N VAL A 26 -51.57 -44.44 -8.83
CA VAL A 26 -52.47 -43.33 -9.27
C VAL A 26 -51.88 -41.92 -9.05
N ARG A 27 -52.17 -40.99 -9.99
CA ARG A 27 -51.73 -39.57 -10.10
C ARG A 27 -50.32 -39.29 -10.63
N ALA A 28 -50.01 -39.74 -11.86
CA ALA A 28 -48.76 -39.41 -12.56
C ALA A 28 -48.76 -38.08 -13.37
N GLN A 29 -49.81 -37.24 -13.28
CA GLN A 29 -49.94 -36.01 -14.09
C GLN A 29 -49.81 -34.68 -13.33
N GLN A 30 -49.87 -34.66 -11.98
CA GLN A 30 -49.67 -33.41 -11.23
C GLN A 30 -48.17 -33.08 -11.02
N SER A 31 -47.31 -34.08 -10.95
CA SER A 31 -45.87 -33.92 -10.64
C SER A 31 -45.08 -33.15 -11.68
N ILE A 32 -45.45 -33.25 -12.97
CA ILE A 32 -44.70 -32.62 -14.08
C ILE A 32 -44.91 -31.10 -14.07
N LEU A 33 -46.16 -30.64 -13.86
CA LEU A 33 -46.48 -29.21 -13.76
C LEU A 33 -45.77 -28.54 -12.58
N SER A 34 -45.68 -29.20 -11.43
CA SER A 34 -44.93 -28.69 -10.27
C SER A 34 -43.44 -28.51 -10.56
N ALA A 35 -42.82 -29.45 -11.28
CA ALA A 35 -41.39 -29.37 -11.60
C ALA A 35 -41.08 -28.20 -12.55
N THR A 36 -41.89 -27.99 -13.58
CA THR A 36 -41.69 -26.87 -14.53
C THR A 36 -41.87 -25.50 -13.88
N VAL A 37 -42.84 -25.35 -12.97
CA VAL A 37 -43.06 -24.08 -12.24
C VAL A 37 -41.89 -23.76 -11.29
N ILE A 38 -41.32 -24.75 -10.60
CA ILE A 38 -40.14 -24.57 -9.75
C ILE A 38 -38.92 -24.14 -10.59
N ILE A 39 -38.73 -24.71 -11.77
CA ILE A 39 -37.61 -24.34 -12.67
C ILE A 39 -37.78 -22.90 -13.19
N LEU A 40 -38.98 -22.46 -13.59
CA LEU A 40 -39.19 -21.07 -14.02
C LEU A 40 -38.98 -20.08 -12.86
N LEU A 41 -39.48 -20.37 -11.65
CA LEU A 41 -39.29 -19.49 -10.49
C LEU A 41 -37.82 -19.41 -10.02
N ALA A 42 -37.02 -20.45 -10.27
CA ALA A 42 -35.58 -20.42 -10.03
C ALA A 42 -34.82 -19.52 -11.03
N THR A 43 -35.36 -19.28 -12.23
CA THR A 43 -34.70 -18.41 -13.25
C THR A 43 -34.96 -16.92 -13.06
N SER A 44 -35.97 -16.52 -12.28
CA SER A 44 -36.37 -15.10 -12.10
C SER A 44 -35.52 -14.29 -11.13
N SER A 45 -34.46 -14.85 -10.53
CA SER A 45 -33.54 -14.12 -9.63
C SER A 45 -32.07 -14.20 -10.02
N LEU A 46 -31.77 -14.50 -11.29
CA LEU A 46 -30.49 -14.12 -11.90
C LEU A 46 -30.49 -12.61 -12.16
N GLY A 47 -30.46 -11.82 -11.08
CA GLY A 47 -29.98 -10.46 -11.16
C GLY A 47 -28.56 -10.49 -11.75
N VAL A 48 -28.28 -9.64 -12.73
CA VAL A 48 -26.95 -9.59 -13.35
C VAL A 48 -25.98 -9.12 -12.29
N ALA A 49 -25.28 -10.06 -11.67
CA ALA A 49 -24.16 -9.77 -10.79
C ALA A 49 -23.17 -8.94 -11.60
N GLN A 50 -23.06 -7.66 -11.25
CA GLN A 50 -22.26 -6.70 -11.99
C GLN A 50 -20.79 -7.02 -11.70
N SER A 51 -20.24 -7.95 -12.49
CA SER A 51 -18.94 -8.57 -12.25
C SER A 51 -17.88 -7.50 -12.01
N ALA A 52 -17.21 -7.58 -10.86
CA ALA A 52 -16.07 -6.74 -10.53
C ALA A 52 -15.05 -6.77 -11.68
N ALA A 53 -14.28 -5.68 -11.84
CA ALA A 53 -13.22 -5.66 -12.81
C ALA A 53 -12.15 -6.67 -12.35
N PRO A 54 -11.80 -7.70 -13.16
CA PRO A 54 -10.74 -8.60 -12.77
C PRO A 54 -9.45 -7.79 -12.62
N VAL A 55 -8.72 -8.03 -11.52
CA VAL A 55 -7.39 -7.49 -11.25
C VAL A 55 -6.49 -7.77 -12.46
N ARG A 56 -6.09 -6.71 -13.19
CA ARG A 56 -5.17 -6.79 -14.34
C ARG A 56 -3.81 -6.24 -13.93
N ILE A 57 -2.77 -7.06 -14.10
CA ILE A 57 -1.37 -6.69 -13.86
C ILE A 57 -0.71 -6.47 -15.22
N PRO A 58 -0.10 -5.30 -15.49
CA PRO A 58 0.75 -5.10 -16.67
C PRO A 58 1.97 -6.03 -16.66
N SER A 59 2.42 -6.53 -17.83
CA SER A 59 3.62 -7.39 -17.94
C SER A 59 4.91 -6.81 -17.34
N ASP A 60 4.99 -5.49 -17.14
CA ASP A 60 6.15 -4.80 -16.58
C ASP A 60 6.04 -4.50 -15.06
N ALA A 61 4.97 -4.95 -14.38
CA ALA A 61 4.71 -4.69 -12.96
C ALA A 61 4.89 -5.94 -12.09
N ASN A 62 6.06 -6.04 -11.43
CA ASN A 62 6.41 -7.10 -10.47
C ASN A 62 5.73 -6.95 -9.09
N ALA A 63 4.95 -5.90 -8.84
CA ALA A 63 4.17 -5.76 -7.60
C ALA A 63 2.78 -5.17 -7.85
N PHE A 64 1.79 -5.60 -7.06
CA PHE A 64 0.47 -4.98 -7.02
C PHE A 64 -0.13 -4.90 -5.60
N THR A 65 -1.15 -4.07 -5.45
CA THR A 65 -2.02 -4.03 -4.27
C THR A 65 -3.45 -3.77 -4.72
N SER A 66 -4.37 -4.69 -4.43
CA SER A 66 -5.81 -4.52 -4.59
C SER A 66 -6.45 -4.23 -3.24
N MET A 67 -7.29 -3.19 -3.15
CA MET A 67 -8.03 -2.82 -1.94
C MET A 67 -9.54 -2.80 -2.23
N ASN A 68 -10.29 -3.65 -1.56
CA ASN A 68 -11.75 -3.72 -1.55
C ASN A 68 -12.32 -2.82 -0.43
N TYR A 69 -12.68 -1.61 -0.81
CA TYR A 69 -13.22 -0.60 0.10
C TYR A 69 -14.68 -0.84 0.49
N VAL A 70 -15.40 -1.73 -0.20
CA VAL A 70 -16.71 -2.21 0.25
C VAL A 70 -16.54 -3.01 1.53
N SER A 71 -15.73 -4.07 1.50
CA SER A 71 -15.44 -4.93 2.66
C SER A 71 -14.97 -4.14 3.88
N LEU A 72 -14.06 -3.17 3.69
CA LEU A 72 -13.61 -2.34 4.81
C LEU A 72 -14.73 -1.47 5.38
N ARG A 73 -15.49 -0.74 4.56
CA ARG A 73 -16.59 0.11 5.07
C ARG A 73 -17.70 -0.69 5.75
N GLU A 74 -17.95 -1.90 5.28
CA GLU A 74 -19.02 -2.75 5.79
C GLU A 74 -18.59 -3.58 7.00
N SER A 75 -17.29 -3.77 7.25
CA SER A 75 -16.74 -4.44 8.44
C SER A 75 -17.25 -3.84 9.76
N GLU A 76 -17.30 -4.66 10.81
CA GLU A 76 -17.59 -4.20 12.17
C GLU A 76 -16.39 -3.44 12.76
N TRP A 77 -15.17 -3.86 12.42
CA TRP A 77 -13.93 -3.14 12.75
C TRP A 77 -14.00 -1.67 12.36
N ALA A 78 -14.41 -1.35 11.13
CA ALA A 78 -14.47 0.04 10.65
C ALA A 78 -15.61 0.85 11.27
N ARG A 79 -16.70 0.21 11.72
CA ARG A 79 -17.77 0.89 12.46
C ARG A 79 -17.27 1.31 13.85
N SER A 80 -16.59 0.40 14.53
CA SER A 80 -15.95 0.63 15.84
C SER A 80 -14.76 1.60 15.76
N ASN A 81 -14.04 1.62 14.62
CA ASN A 81 -12.84 2.41 14.40
C ASN A 81 -13.01 3.47 13.30
N SER A 82 -14.18 4.11 13.21
CA SER A 82 -14.57 5.00 12.08
C SER A 82 -13.55 6.09 11.72
N VAL A 83 -12.90 6.71 12.70
CA VAL A 83 -11.85 7.74 12.49
C VAL A 83 -10.54 7.13 11.99
N ALA A 84 -10.25 5.86 12.26
CA ALA A 84 -9.07 5.16 11.75
C ALA A 84 -9.34 4.57 10.35
N ALA A 85 -10.54 4.03 10.13
CA ALA A 85 -11.01 3.64 8.80
C ALA A 85 -11.02 4.83 7.83
N GLY A 86 -11.56 5.99 8.23
CA GLY A 86 -11.55 7.21 7.43
C GLY A 86 -10.15 7.75 7.08
N ASP A 87 -9.12 7.41 7.86
CA ASP A 87 -7.73 7.77 7.57
C ASP A 87 -7.03 6.77 6.64
N LEU A 88 -7.40 5.49 6.73
CA LEU A 88 -6.95 4.45 5.80
C LEU A 88 -7.61 4.62 4.41
N ILE A 89 -8.88 5.06 4.40
CA ILE A 89 -9.67 5.34 3.21
C ILE A 89 -9.41 6.79 2.74
N GLY A 90 -8.18 7.03 2.26
CA GLY A 90 -7.87 8.26 1.50
C GLY A 90 -8.59 8.35 0.13
N MET A 91 -9.29 7.29 -0.25
CA MET A 91 -10.11 7.18 -1.47
C MET A 91 -11.49 7.83 -1.27
N PRO A 92 -12.20 8.22 -2.35
CA PRO A 92 -13.57 8.70 -2.24
C PRO A 92 -14.52 7.61 -1.76
N ALA A 93 -15.63 7.99 -1.12
CA ALA A 93 -16.65 7.05 -0.62
C ALA A 93 -17.28 6.18 -1.73
N SER A 94 -17.24 6.63 -2.99
CA SER A 94 -17.68 5.87 -4.17
C SER A 94 -16.74 4.72 -4.54
N ALA A 95 -15.50 4.67 -4.04
CA ALA A 95 -14.58 3.60 -4.40
C ALA A 95 -15.11 2.25 -3.92
N LYS A 96 -15.27 1.29 -4.83
CA LYS A 96 -15.56 -0.11 -4.50
C LYS A 96 -14.25 -0.88 -4.34
N ARG A 97 -13.40 -0.80 -5.37
CA ARG A 97 -12.13 -1.50 -5.45
C ARG A 97 -11.08 -0.61 -6.10
N VAL A 98 -9.86 -0.57 -5.58
CA VAL A 98 -8.73 0.11 -6.24
C VAL A 98 -7.54 -0.83 -6.28
N THR A 99 -7.11 -1.19 -7.49
CA THR A 99 -5.86 -1.92 -7.75
C THR A 99 -4.77 -0.94 -8.14
N LEU A 100 -3.59 -1.08 -7.56
CA LEU A 100 -2.35 -0.40 -7.93
C LEU A 100 -1.41 -1.47 -8.46
N ALA A 101 -0.82 -1.30 -9.64
CA ALA A 101 0.23 -2.18 -10.16
C ALA A 101 1.45 -1.36 -10.58
N SER A 102 2.65 -1.77 -10.16
CA SER A 102 3.90 -1.04 -10.43
C SER A 102 5.09 -1.96 -10.62
N LYS A 103 6.10 -1.46 -11.32
CA LYS A 103 7.46 -1.99 -11.16
C LYS A 103 8.08 -1.42 -9.89
N VAL A 104 8.48 -2.28 -8.97
CA VAL A 104 9.32 -1.96 -7.82
C VAL A 104 10.75 -2.42 -8.12
N ASP A 105 11.70 -1.53 -7.85
CA ASP A 105 13.12 -1.83 -7.74
C ASP A 105 13.39 -2.21 -6.28
N TYR A 106 13.74 -3.47 -6.03
CA TYR A 106 13.85 -4.01 -4.67
C TYR A 106 15.19 -3.69 -3.99
N ASP A 107 16.27 -3.46 -4.76
CA ASP A 107 17.57 -3.05 -4.22
C ASP A 107 17.51 -1.65 -3.58
N TYR A 108 16.73 -0.75 -4.20
CA TYR A 108 16.53 0.62 -3.69
C TYR A 108 15.16 0.83 -3.00
N TRP A 109 14.30 -0.20 -2.99
CA TRP A 109 12.90 -0.18 -2.56
C TRP A 109 12.03 0.95 -3.15
N THR A 110 12.36 1.36 -4.39
CA THR A 110 11.67 2.45 -5.10
C THR A 110 10.63 1.92 -6.07
N SER A 111 9.45 2.54 -6.11
CA SER A 111 8.40 2.19 -7.09
C SER A 111 8.39 3.16 -8.28
N SER A 112 8.25 2.60 -9.48
CA SER A 112 7.83 3.34 -10.68
C SER A 112 6.40 3.87 -10.53
N LYS A 113 6.02 4.87 -11.32
CA LYS A 113 4.65 5.43 -11.27
C LYS A 113 3.60 4.33 -11.57
N PRO A 114 2.74 3.97 -10.60
CA PRO A 114 1.83 2.84 -10.76
C PRO A 114 0.75 3.12 -11.80
N VAL A 115 0.28 2.04 -12.41
CA VAL A 115 -1.01 2.03 -13.12
C VAL A 115 -2.08 1.69 -12.10
N VAL A 116 -3.15 2.47 -12.07
CA VAL A 116 -4.24 2.30 -11.10
C VAL A 116 -5.49 1.85 -11.86
N VAL A 117 -6.21 0.87 -11.32
CA VAL A 117 -7.53 0.44 -11.79
C VAL A 117 -8.54 0.70 -10.68
N ALA A 118 -9.43 1.67 -10.87
CA ALA A 118 -10.41 2.08 -9.88
C ALA A 118 -11.84 1.70 -10.32
N GLU A 119 -12.51 0.86 -9.53
CA GLU A 119 -13.95 0.64 -9.60
C GLU A 119 -14.64 1.68 -8.72
N LEU A 120 -15.49 2.51 -9.32
CA LEU A 120 -16.24 3.56 -8.64
C LEU A 120 -17.76 3.35 -8.79
N ASP A 121 -18.50 3.66 -7.73
CA ASP A 121 -19.96 3.68 -7.68
C ASP A 121 -20.49 5.04 -8.16
N VAL A 122 -20.33 5.30 -9.46
CA VAL A 122 -20.63 6.58 -10.13
C VAL A 122 -21.19 6.32 -11.53
N ASP A 123 -21.90 7.29 -12.12
CA ASP A 123 -22.25 7.22 -13.54
C ASP A 123 -20.98 7.20 -14.39
N ARG A 124 -20.85 6.21 -15.28
CA ARG A 124 -19.63 6.04 -16.08
C ARG A 124 -19.54 6.97 -17.28
N ASN A 125 -20.61 7.68 -17.60
CA ASN A 125 -20.72 8.42 -18.85
C ASN A 125 -19.87 9.71 -18.84
N PHE A 126 -18.64 9.63 -19.38
CA PHE A 126 -17.76 10.80 -19.62
C PHE A 126 -18.41 11.90 -20.48
N ASP A 127 -19.49 11.60 -21.24
CA ASP A 127 -20.18 12.61 -22.03
C ASP A 127 -21.05 13.54 -21.17
N ARG A 128 -21.46 13.08 -19.96
CA ARG A 128 -22.25 13.83 -18.98
C ARG A 128 -21.45 14.76 -18.06
N LEU A 129 -20.11 14.71 -18.12
CA LEU A 129 -19.26 15.57 -17.28
C LEU A 129 -19.66 17.05 -17.40
N PRO A 130 -19.91 17.76 -16.29
CA PRO A 130 -20.37 19.14 -16.32
C PRO A 130 -19.40 20.05 -17.08
N ALA A 131 -19.93 20.99 -17.85
CA ALA A 131 -19.14 22.01 -18.57
C ALA A 131 -18.44 23.04 -17.64
N ARG A 132 -18.30 22.72 -16.35
CA ARG A 132 -17.61 23.50 -15.30
C ARG A 132 -16.68 22.63 -14.44
N PHE A 133 -16.42 21.38 -14.85
CA PHE A 133 -15.38 20.56 -14.24
C PHE A 133 -14.13 20.67 -15.11
N ASP A 134 -13.02 21.18 -14.58
CA ASP A 134 -11.83 21.57 -15.35
C ASP A 134 -10.98 20.38 -15.84
N ALA A 135 -11.55 19.18 -15.98
CA ALA A 135 -10.93 18.05 -16.64
C ALA A 135 -11.17 18.12 -18.16
N GLN A 136 -10.10 18.09 -18.95
CA GLN A 136 -10.20 18.12 -20.40
C GLN A 136 -10.52 16.71 -20.94
N ARG A 137 -11.57 16.60 -21.75
CA ARG A 137 -11.89 15.36 -22.48
C ARG A 137 -10.84 15.12 -23.58
N ASP A 138 -10.34 13.89 -23.67
CA ASP A 138 -9.32 13.43 -24.62
C ASP A 138 -9.68 12.04 -25.16
N ASN A 139 -8.92 11.55 -26.14
CA ASN A 139 -8.90 10.15 -26.55
C ASN A 139 -7.48 9.60 -26.44
N VAL A 140 -7.30 8.53 -25.67
CA VAL A 140 -6.00 7.88 -25.43
C VAL A 140 -6.09 6.42 -25.86
N ASP A 141 -5.27 6.05 -26.84
CA ASP A 141 -5.24 4.71 -27.44
C ASP A 141 -6.61 4.24 -27.99
N GLY A 142 -7.37 5.15 -28.59
CA GLY A 142 -8.73 4.88 -29.11
C GLY A 142 -9.83 4.96 -28.05
N ARG A 143 -9.49 4.93 -26.75
CA ARG A 143 -10.45 4.95 -25.63
C ARG A 143 -10.80 6.37 -25.20
N LYS A 144 -12.02 6.56 -24.66
CA LYS A 144 -12.41 7.83 -24.02
C LYS A 144 -11.52 8.09 -22.80
N ALA A 145 -11.01 9.31 -22.69
CA ALA A 145 -10.05 9.70 -21.67
C ALA A 145 -10.38 11.07 -21.07
N LEU A 146 -9.91 11.31 -19.84
CA LEU A 146 -9.96 12.59 -19.14
C LEU A 146 -8.55 12.95 -18.66
N GLN A 147 -8.11 14.14 -19.01
CA GLN A 147 -6.96 14.79 -18.40
C GLN A 147 -7.45 15.51 -17.13
N LEU A 148 -7.10 14.99 -15.96
CA LEU A 148 -7.48 15.54 -14.65
C LEU A 148 -6.57 16.70 -14.24
N ILE A 149 -7.02 17.50 -13.26
CA ILE A 149 -6.35 18.71 -12.77
C ILE A 149 -5.00 18.38 -12.12
N SER A 150 -4.92 17.24 -11.42
CA SER A 150 -3.68 16.60 -10.92
C SER A 150 -2.65 16.22 -12.01
N GLY A 151 -2.94 16.43 -13.30
CA GLY A 151 -2.12 15.95 -14.40
C GLY A 151 -2.21 14.44 -14.62
N ALA A 152 -3.07 13.74 -13.88
CA ALA A 152 -3.37 12.33 -14.12
C ALA A 152 -4.26 12.14 -15.36
N VAL A 153 -4.11 11.00 -16.03
CA VAL A 153 -4.95 10.60 -17.17
C VAL A 153 -5.84 9.45 -16.73
N ALA A 154 -7.16 9.65 -16.73
CA ALA A 154 -8.16 8.61 -16.48
C ALA A 154 -8.77 8.12 -17.79
N VAL A 155 -8.97 6.81 -17.95
CA VAL A 155 -9.49 6.18 -19.17
C VAL A 155 -10.55 5.14 -18.83
N GLU A 156 -11.63 5.16 -19.62
CA GLU A 156 -12.80 4.28 -19.45
C GLU A 156 -12.46 2.81 -19.78
N MET A 157 -12.87 1.90 -18.90
CA MET A 157 -12.83 0.45 -19.08
C MET A 157 -14.21 -0.15 -18.78
N ASP A 158 -14.44 -1.36 -19.29
CA ASP A 158 -15.68 -2.14 -19.22
C ASP A 158 -16.36 -2.12 -17.83
N ALA A 159 -15.55 -2.25 -16.76
CA ALA A 159 -15.99 -2.32 -15.37
C ALA A 159 -15.35 -1.27 -14.43
N ALA A 160 -14.39 -0.47 -14.89
CA ALA A 160 -13.51 0.35 -14.05
C ALA A 160 -12.88 1.53 -14.83
N TYR A 161 -11.97 2.26 -14.18
CA TYR A 161 -11.12 3.27 -14.83
C TYR A 161 -9.64 2.93 -14.69
N ALA A 162 -8.91 2.98 -15.80
CA ALA A 162 -7.46 3.03 -15.77
C ALA A 162 -7.01 4.47 -15.49
N ILE A 163 -6.36 4.71 -14.36
CA ILE A 163 -5.83 6.02 -13.97
C ILE A 163 -4.31 5.95 -13.95
N VAL A 164 -3.65 6.88 -14.64
CA VAL A 164 -2.19 6.99 -14.65
C VAL A 164 -1.79 8.35 -14.08
N PRO A 165 -1.17 8.42 -12.88
CA PRO A 165 -0.89 9.68 -12.20
C PRO A 165 0.23 10.48 -12.86
N ASN A 166 0.04 11.81 -12.97
CA ASN A 166 1.07 12.81 -13.29
C ASN A 166 2.08 12.33 -14.35
N THR A 167 1.64 12.16 -15.60
CA THR A 167 2.45 11.52 -16.65
C THR A 167 2.27 12.20 -18.01
N SER A 168 3.15 11.92 -18.96
CA SER A 168 2.93 12.36 -20.34
C SER A 168 1.88 11.49 -21.03
N ARG A 169 1.08 12.08 -21.92
CA ARG A 169 0.06 11.38 -22.73
C ARG A 169 0.61 10.14 -23.46
N GLN A 170 1.88 10.17 -23.88
CA GLN A 170 2.56 9.02 -24.51
C GLN A 170 2.84 7.89 -23.50
N SER A 171 3.27 8.22 -22.28
CA SER A 171 3.50 7.26 -21.21
C SER A 171 2.19 6.65 -20.71
N ALA A 172 1.14 7.45 -20.53
CA ALA A 172 -0.22 6.98 -20.24
C ALA A 172 -0.66 5.96 -21.32
N ALA A 173 -0.61 6.33 -22.60
CA ALA A 173 -0.99 5.44 -23.70
C ALA A 173 -0.19 4.12 -23.72
N ARG A 174 1.08 4.13 -23.32
CA ARG A 174 1.89 2.90 -23.18
C ARG A 174 1.41 2.03 -22.02
N GLN A 175 1.20 2.61 -20.84
CA GLN A 175 0.75 1.88 -19.65
C GLN A 175 -0.67 1.32 -19.82
N ILE A 176 -1.59 2.08 -20.43
CA ILE A 176 -2.95 1.63 -20.74
C ILE A 176 -2.95 0.47 -21.76
N ARG A 177 -2.05 0.48 -22.74
CA ARG A 177 -1.85 -0.68 -23.64
C ARG A 177 -1.36 -1.91 -22.89
N ASN A 178 -0.34 -1.79 -22.04
CA ASN A 178 0.17 -2.93 -21.26
C ASN A 178 -0.90 -3.51 -20.31
N LEU A 179 -1.82 -2.68 -19.80
CA LEU A 179 -2.96 -3.10 -18.97
C LEU A 179 -4.12 -3.75 -19.75
N THR A 180 -4.28 -3.44 -21.05
CA THR A 180 -5.49 -3.81 -21.82
C THR A 180 -5.25 -4.77 -23.00
N ASP A 181 -4.02 -4.92 -23.49
CA ASP A 181 -3.65 -5.96 -24.44
C ASP A 181 -3.50 -7.30 -23.70
N ALA A 182 -4.45 -8.22 -23.90
CA ALA A 182 -4.43 -9.53 -23.25
C ALA A 182 -3.19 -10.38 -23.58
N LYS A 183 -2.43 -10.04 -24.63
CA LYS A 183 -1.13 -10.67 -24.96
C LYS A 183 0.04 -10.09 -24.13
N ARG A 184 -0.22 -9.08 -23.29
CA ARG A 184 0.72 -8.37 -22.42
C ARG A 184 0.29 -8.32 -20.95
N THR A 185 -0.79 -9.00 -20.58
CA THR A 185 -1.20 -9.19 -19.17
C THR A 185 -0.79 -10.56 -18.62
N GLY A 186 -0.06 -11.36 -19.40
CA GLY A 186 0.62 -12.55 -18.91
C GLY A 186 1.95 -12.17 -18.26
N HIS A 187 1.98 -12.11 -16.93
CA HIS A 187 3.21 -12.00 -16.14
C HIS A 187 3.70 -13.42 -15.79
N ASP A 188 5.00 -13.73 -15.89
CA ASP A 188 5.50 -15.11 -15.65
C ASP A 188 5.65 -15.48 -14.16
N SER A 189 4.93 -14.76 -13.28
CA SER A 189 4.96 -14.96 -11.83
C SER A 189 3.73 -15.72 -11.35
N ALA A 190 3.94 -16.96 -10.90
CA ALA A 190 2.90 -17.77 -10.27
C ALA A 190 2.40 -17.13 -8.95
N ALA A 191 3.24 -16.35 -8.26
CA ALA A 191 2.86 -15.63 -7.05
C ALA A 191 1.87 -14.49 -7.38
N LEU A 192 2.16 -13.65 -8.37
CA LEU A 192 1.26 -12.56 -8.76
C LEU A 192 -0.06 -13.05 -9.36
N HIS A 193 -0.06 -14.12 -10.17
CA HIS A 193 -1.30 -14.69 -10.71
C HIS A 193 -2.19 -15.27 -9.61
N ALA A 194 -1.66 -16.13 -8.74
CA ALA A 194 -2.44 -16.70 -7.64
C ALA A 194 -2.99 -15.62 -6.69
N ALA A 195 -2.24 -14.54 -6.45
CA ALA A 195 -2.71 -13.40 -5.68
C ALA A 195 -3.79 -12.58 -6.41
N ALA A 196 -3.71 -12.42 -7.74
CA ALA A 196 -4.72 -11.72 -8.53
C ALA A 196 -6.02 -12.52 -8.60
N GLU A 197 -5.94 -13.84 -8.77
CA GLU A 197 -7.08 -14.77 -8.69
C GLU A 197 -7.74 -14.69 -7.31
N PHE A 198 -6.95 -14.82 -6.23
CA PHE A 198 -7.46 -14.67 -4.86
C PHE A 198 -8.09 -13.28 -4.60
N ALA A 199 -7.51 -12.20 -5.13
CA ALA A 199 -8.08 -10.85 -5.04
C ALA A 199 -9.37 -10.68 -5.85
N ASN A 200 -9.59 -11.49 -6.89
CA ASN A 200 -10.84 -11.50 -7.66
C ASN A 200 -11.95 -12.29 -6.96
N GLU A 201 -11.60 -13.41 -6.33
CA GLU A 201 -12.56 -14.35 -5.73
C GLU A 201 -12.89 -14.07 -4.25
N SER A 202 -12.10 -13.26 -3.55
CA SER A 202 -12.29 -13.00 -2.11
C SER A 202 -12.73 -11.58 -1.77
N ASP A 203 -13.49 -11.47 -0.68
CA ASP A 203 -13.96 -10.22 -0.08
C ASP A 203 -13.01 -9.67 1.00
N VAL A 204 -11.73 -10.04 1.00
CA VAL A 204 -10.74 -9.44 1.92
C VAL A 204 -10.57 -7.95 1.64
N PHE A 205 -10.24 -7.14 2.65
CA PHE A 205 -10.03 -5.71 2.47
C PHE A 205 -8.83 -5.44 1.54
N ALA A 206 -7.70 -6.10 1.72
CA ALA A 206 -6.53 -5.87 0.87
C ALA A 206 -5.82 -7.17 0.47
N VAL A 207 -5.26 -7.18 -0.73
CA VAL A 207 -4.27 -8.16 -1.21
C VAL A 207 -3.08 -7.39 -1.77
N ILE A 208 -1.93 -7.56 -1.15
CA ILE A 208 -0.62 -7.08 -1.61
C ILE A 208 0.11 -8.28 -2.21
N ALA A 209 0.79 -8.13 -3.35
CA ALA A 209 1.70 -9.17 -3.85
C ALA A 209 2.96 -8.58 -4.49
N MET A 210 4.07 -9.31 -4.35
CA MET A 210 5.38 -8.95 -4.89
C MET A 210 6.07 -10.20 -5.45
N ASP A 211 6.56 -10.10 -6.68
CA ASP A 211 7.35 -11.12 -7.38
C ASP A 211 8.83 -10.94 -7.00
N LEU A 212 9.36 -11.88 -6.23
CA LEU A 212 10.70 -11.81 -5.64
C LEU A 212 11.69 -12.81 -6.29
N ARG A 213 11.24 -13.51 -7.34
CA ARG A 213 12.09 -14.39 -8.15
C ARG A 213 13.28 -13.59 -8.68
N ASP A 214 14.49 -14.14 -8.48
CA ASP A 214 15.77 -13.53 -8.82
C ASP A 214 16.05 -12.14 -8.19
N SER A 215 15.25 -11.70 -7.20
CA SER A 215 15.36 -10.36 -6.60
C SER A 215 16.27 -10.26 -5.37
N ILE A 216 16.83 -11.38 -4.90
CA ILE A 216 17.70 -11.43 -3.71
C ILE A 216 19.02 -12.12 -4.10
N PRO A 217 20.16 -11.41 -4.10
CA PRO A 217 21.43 -12.02 -4.51
C PRO A 217 21.93 -13.00 -3.45
N GLY A 218 22.48 -14.14 -3.89
CA GLY A 218 22.84 -15.25 -3.00
C GLY A 218 23.88 -14.92 -1.91
N ASN A 219 24.70 -13.87 -2.07
CA ASN A 219 25.57 -13.40 -1.00
C ASN A 219 24.75 -12.71 0.11
N ALA A 220 23.74 -11.90 -0.21
CA ALA A 220 22.87 -11.28 0.78
C ALA A 220 22.05 -12.34 1.56
N VAL A 221 21.59 -13.40 0.88
CA VAL A 221 20.98 -14.57 1.55
C VAL A 221 21.98 -15.23 2.51
N SER A 222 23.24 -15.39 2.11
CA SER A 222 24.27 -16.00 2.94
C SER A 222 24.64 -15.15 4.16
N GLU A 223 24.85 -13.84 3.95
CA GLU A 223 25.14 -12.85 4.99
C GLU A 223 23.99 -12.72 6.00
N TYR A 224 22.74 -12.77 5.52
CA TYR A 224 21.55 -12.84 6.37
C TYR A 224 21.53 -14.14 7.18
N CYS A 225 21.67 -15.31 6.54
CA CYS A 225 21.68 -16.60 7.23
C CYS A 225 22.80 -16.74 8.28
N ASP A 226 23.92 -16.03 8.11
CA ASP A 226 25.03 -16.05 9.06
C ASP A 226 24.79 -15.13 10.28
N SER A 227 24.04 -14.05 10.11
CA SER A 227 23.73 -13.06 11.15
C SER A 227 22.40 -13.27 11.88
N ALA A 228 21.44 -13.98 11.26
CA ALA A 228 20.13 -14.27 11.83
C ALA A 228 20.21 -15.24 13.02
N ARG A 229 19.82 -14.77 14.21
CA ARG A 229 19.83 -15.56 15.46
C ARG A 229 18.81 -16.69 15.46
N CYS A 230 17.65 -16.45 14.84
CA CYS A 230 16.63 -17.48 14.63
C CYS A 230 17.16 -18.70 13.85
N LEU A 231 18.28 -18.56 13.13
CA LEU A 231 18.92 -19.63 12.36
C LEU A 231 20.17 -20.24 13.03
N GLU A 232 20.41 -20.02 14.33
CA GLU A 232 21.52 -20.64 15.06
C GLU A 232 21.32 -22.15 15.32
N ALA A 233 20.08 -22.62 15.44
CA ALA A 233 19.76 -24.01 15.80
C ALA A 233 19.46 -24.95 14.61
N VAL A 234 19.54 -24.45 13.37
CA VAL A 234 19.13 -25.17 12.14
C VAL A 234 20.27 -25.27 11.12
N ASN A 235 20.11 -26.16 10.12
CA ASN A 235 21.10 -26.31 9.06
C ASN A 235 21.08 -25.11 8.09
N ARG A 236 21.84 -24.06 8.43
CA ARG A 236 21.95 -22.80 7.67
C ARG A 236 22.17 -23.00 6.17
N GLU A 237 22.94 -24.01 5.74
CA GLU A 237 23.19 -24.24 4.32
C GLU A 237 21.94 -24.71 3.56
N ALA A 238 21.13 -25.57 4.18
CA ALA A 238 19.83 -25.96 3.62
C ALA A 238 18.84 -24.78 3.63
N ILE A 239 18.87 -23.94 4.67
CA ILE A 239 18.05 -22.73 4.75
C ILE A 239 18.43 -21.72 3.65
N ARG A 240 19.73 -21.48 3.39
CA ARG A 240 20.20 -20.62 2.29
C ARG A 240 19.63 -21.07 0.94
N GLY A 241 19.61 -22.38 0.68
CA GLY A 241 19.04 -22.96 -0.54
C GLY A 241 17.53 -22.74 -0.69
N ILE A 242 16.78 -22.70 0.41
CA ILE A 242 15.35 -22.36 0.42
C ILE A 242 15.16 -20.84 0.23
N LEU A 243 15.87 -20.00 1.00
CA LEU A 243 15.70 -18.54 0.96
C LEU A 243 16.20 -17.91 -0.35
N GLY A 244 17.22 -18.50 -1.00
CA GLY A 244 17.61 -18.13 -2.37
C GLY A 244 16.63 -18.57 -3.44
N GLY A 245 15.63 -19.39 -3.09
CA GLY A 245 14.55 -19.86 -3.96
C GLY A 245 13.20 -19.20 -3.69
N VAL A 246 13.14 -18.05 -3.01
CA VAL A 246 11.88 -17.29 -2.85
C VAL A 246 11.39 -16.82 -4.23
N GLU A 247 10.14 -17.15 -4.58
CA GLU A 247 9.50 -16.67 -5.80
C GLU A 247 8.68 -15.40 -5.58
N GLY A 248 8.13 -15.20 -4.39
CA GLY A 248 7.27 -14.05 -4.12
C GLY A 248 6.55 -14.13 -2.79
N VAL A 249 5.95 -13.01 -2.41
CA VAL A 249 5.13 -12.88 -1.19
C VAL A 249 3.76 -12.33 -1.55
N THR A 250 2.72 -12.85 -0.91
CA THR A 250 1.36 -12.32 -0.92
C THR A 250 0.95 -12.02 0.52
N ILE A 251 0.41 -10.82 0.78
CA ILE A 251 -0.13 -10.45 2.08
C ILE A 251 -1.60 -10.12 1.88
N SER A 252 -2.48 -10.90 2.48
CA SER A 252 -3.92 -10.64 2.49
C SER A 252 -4.36 -10.12 3.85
N ILE A 253 -5.29 -9.17 3.85
CA ILE A 253 -5.77 -8.48 5.05
C ILE A 253 -7.29 -8.49 5.05
N ALA A 254 -7.88 -9.17 6.02
CA ALA A 254 -9.30 -9.17 6.31
C ALA A 254 -9.65 -8.06 7.32
N ALA A 255 -10.84 -7.48 7.17
CA ALA A 255 -11.46 -6.61 8.16
C ALA A 255 -12.85 -7.16 8.46
N THR A 256 -13.03 -7.73 9.66
CA THR A 256 -14.28 -8.37 10.10
C THR A 256 -14.81 -7.63 11.33
N ASP A 257 -14.95 -8.31 12.45
CA ASP A 257 -14.89 -7.79 13.82
C ASP A 257 -13.51 -7.16 14.11
N GLU A 258 -12.44 -7.89 13.81
CA GLU A 258 -11.05 -7.49 14.01
C GLU A 258 -10.32 -7.29 12.66
N LEU A 259 -9.06 -6.86 12.71
CA LEU A 259 -8.15 -6.88 11.57
C LEU A 259 -7.33 -8.16 11.61
N GLY A 260 -7.40 -8.96 10.55
CA GLY A 260 -6.63 -10.20 10.43
C GLY A 260 -5.73 -10.18 9.20
N ALA A 261 -4.55 -10.79 9.28
CA ALA A 261 -3.61 -10.91 8.17
C ALA A 261 -3.19 -12.36 7.93
N ASP A 262 -2.86 -12.66 6.67
CA ASP A 262 -2.24 -13.91 6.23
C ASP A 262 -1.13 -13.57 5.23
N ILE A 263 0.12 -13.78 5.66
CA ILE A 263 1.36 -13.57 4.90
C ILE A 263 1.79 -14.93 4.32
N ARG A 264 1.80 -15.03 2.99
CA ARG A 264 2.17 -16.24 2.25
C ARG A 264 3.43 -16.00 1.43
N ILE A 265 4.51 -16.71 1.74
CA ILE A 265 5.76 -16.69 0.96
C ILE A 265 5.84 -17.97 0.14
N ARG A 266 5.99 -17.84 -1.18
CA ARG A 266 6.17 -18.96 -2.12
C ARG A 266 7.66 -19.20 -2.39
N PHE A 267 8.03 -20.47 -2.44
CA PHE A 267 9.38 -20.96 -2.69
C PHE A 267 9.42 -21.91 -3.90
N ALA A 268 10.55 -21.96 -4.59
CA ALA A 268 10.81 -22.88 -5.70
C ALA A 268 11.10 -24.32 -5.23
N THR A 269 11.41 -24.50 -3.94
CA THR A 269 11.74 -25.78 -3.29
C THR A 269 10.90 -25.97 -2.02
N ASP A 270 10.85 -27.19 -1.47
CA ASP A 270 10.11 -27.50 -0.24
C ASP A 270 10.65 -26.70 0.97
N PRO A 271 9.85 -25.79 1.56
CA PRO A 271 10.28 -24.96 2.66
C PRO A 271 10.05 -25.62 4.04
N SER A 272 9.75 -26.91 4.11
CA SER A 272 9.43 -27.62 5.38
C SER A 272 10.49 -27.47 6.48
N LEU A 273 11.76 -27.22 6.13
CA LEU A 273 12.82 -26.92 7.11
C LEU A 273 12.66 -25.56 7.81
N LEU A 274 11.80 -24.67 7.30
CA LEU A 274 11.46 -23.40 7.92
C LEU A 274 10.43 -23.53 9.04
N LYS A 275 9.77 -24.69 9.21
CA LYS A 275 8.58 -24.83 10.08
C LYS A 275 8.73 -24.21 11.47
N ASP A 276 9.83 -24.52 12.16
CA ASP A 276 10.05 -24.10 13.54
C ASP A 276 10.74 -22.71 13.66
N VAL A 277 11.09 -22.09 12.53
CA VAL A 277 11.80 -20.80 12.45
C VAL A 277 11.10 -19.73 11.60
N ALA A 278 10.01 -20.05 10.89
CA ALA A 278 9.38 -19.15 9.93
C ALA A 278 8.85 -17.84 10.55
N ALA A 279 8.17 -17.92 11.70
CA ALA A 279 7.68 -16.74 12.41
C ALA A 279 8.81 -15.79 12.85
N PRO A 280 9.84 -16.22 13.62
CA PRO A 280 10.94 -15.32 13.98
C PRO A 280 11.82 -14.91 12.79
N LEU A 281 11.95 -15.74 11.75
CA LEU A 281 12.61 -15.38 10.49
C LEU A 281 11.92 -14.19 9.80
N ILE A 282 10.58 -14.23 9.74
CA ILE A 282 9.78 -13.20 9.07
C ILE A 282 9.64 -11.95 9.95
N ASP A 283 9.64 -12.07 11.27
CA ASP A 283 9.79 -10.92 12.17
C ASP A 283 11.16 -10.25 11.98
N ASP A 284 12.27 -11.01 12.02
CA ASP A 284 13.62 -10.47 11.78
C ASP A 284 13.72 -9.75 10.41
N LEU A 285 13.10 -10.30 9.35
CA LEU A 285 13.03 -9.67 8.02
C LEU A 285 12.15 -8.40 8.01
N LEU A 286 10.95 -8.45 8.57
CA LEU A 286 10.02 -7.31 8.61
C LEU A 286 10.54 -6.18 9.49
N ILE A 287 11.14 -6.49 10.65
CA ILE A 287 11.93 -5.58 11.47
C ILE A 287 13.10 -5.01 10.66
N GLY A 288 13.75 -5.82 9.82
CA GLY A 288 14.78 -5.40 8.87
C GLY A 288 14.32 -4.24 7.96
N TYR A 289 13.12 -4.35 7.38
CA TYR A 289 12.45 -3.27 6.62
C TYR A 289 11.71 -2.24 7.51
N GLY A 290 11.82 -2.37 8.84
CA GLY A 290 11.21 -1.49 9.84
C GLY A 290 9.71 -1.67 10.07
N ALA A 291 9.06 -2.61 9.37
CA ALA A 291 7.62 -2.89 9.40
C ALA A 291 7.27 -3.95 10.45
N LYS A 292 7.66 -3.69 11.71
CA LYS A 292 7.46 -4.65 12.81
C LYS A 292 5.96 -4.91 13.02
N LEU A 293 5.56 -6.18 12.99
CA LEU A 293 4.21 -6.61 13.34
C LEU A 293 4.15 -7.05 14.81
N GLU A 294 3.05 -6.72 15.48
CA GLU A 294 2.86 -7.04 16.90
C GLU A 294 2.38 -8.48 17.07
N SER A 295 2.97 -9.21 18.03
CA SER A 295 2.64 -10.61 18.35
C SER A 295 2.78 -11.62 17.19
N ILE A 296 3.58 -11.31 16.16
CA ILE A 296 3.85 -12.24 15.03
C ILE A 296 4.47 -13.57 15.50
N GLU A 297 5.13 -13.59 16.66
CA GLU A 297 5.63 -14.82 17.30
C GLU A 297 4.52 -15.80 17.73
N ARG A 298 3.25 -15.38 17.65
CA ARG A 298 2.04 -16.15 18.01
C ARG A 298 1.16 -16.49 16.81
N TRP A 299 1.53 -16.04 15.62
CA TRP A 299 0.74 -16.29 14.41
C TRP A 299 0.79 -17.77 14.02
N GLU A 300 -0.34 -18.30 13.54
CA GLU A 300 -0.47 -19.67 13.06
C GLU A 300 0.43 -19.85 11.83
N THR A 301 1.49 -20.65 11.97
CA THR A 301 2.41 -21.00 10.89
C THR A 301 2.02 -22.34 10.28
N ASN A 302 1.74 -22.35 8.98
CA ASN A 302 1.43 -23.53 8.20
C ASN A 302 2.32 -23.61 6.94
N ILE A 303 2.60 -24.82 6.47
CA ILE A 303 3.44 -25.08 5.28
C ILE A 303 2.75 -26.11 4.38
N ALA A 304 2.49 -25.75 3.12
CA ALA A 304 1.90 -26.61 2.09
C ALA A 304 2.25 -26.08 0.68
N ASP A 305 2.37 -26.96 -0.32
CA ASP A 305 2.49 -26.60 -1.75
C ASP A 305 3.57 -25.55 -2.09
N ASN A 306 4.73 -25.71 -1.46
CA ASN A 306 5.88 -24.79 -1.42
C ASN A 306 5.55 -23.36 -0.96
N VAL A 307 4.51 -23.19 -0.14
CA VAL A 307 4.13 -21.94 0.50
C VAL A 307 4.27 -22.08 2.02
N VAL A 308 4.88 -21.07 2.64
CA VAL A 308 4.81 -20.84 4.08
C VAL A 308 3.79 -19.74 4.33
N SER A 309 2.73 -20.04 5.09
CA SER A 309 1.64 -19.11 5.41
C SER A 309 1.62 -18.81 6.92
N LEU A 310 1.62 -17.53 7.29
CA LEU A 310 1.56 -17.06 8.68
C LEU A 310 0.33 -16.19 8.86
N LYS A 311 -0.54 -16.59 9.79
CA LYS A 311 -1.85 -15.95 9.98
C LYS A 311 -2.08 -15.50 11.41
N GLY A 312 -2.59 -14.29 11.61
CA GLY A 312 -2.93 -13.78 12.93
C GLY A 312 -3.67 -12.44 12.93
N GLU A 313 -3.88 -11.90 14.13
CA GLU A 313 -4.41 -10.55 14.35
C GLU A 313 -3.39 -9.50 13.89
N LEU A 314 -3.87 -8.41 13.29
CA LEU A 314 -3.06 -7.30 12.78
C LEU A 314 -3.49 -5.99 13.45
N SER A 315 -2.64 -5.42 14.30
CA SER A 315 -2.94 -4.12 14.91
C SER A 315 -3.01 -3.00 13.86
N PHE A 316 -3.71 -1.90 14.19
CA PHE A 316 -3.85 -0.78 13.23
C PHE A 316 -2.50 -0.14 12.86
N ASP A 317 -1.52 -0.10 13.77
CA ASP A 317 -0.16 0.35 13.43
C ASP A 317 0.53 -0.68 12.51
N GLY A 318 0.40 -1.99 12.74
CA GLY A 318 0.86 -3.02 11.80
C GLY A 318 0.25 -2.91 10.39
N LEU A 319 -1.04 -2.56 10.30
CA LEU A 319 -1.70 -2.26 9.03
C LEU A 319 -1.12 -1.01 8.35
N ASN A 320 -0.87 0.05 9.11
CA ASN A 320 -0.22 1.27 8.61
C ASN A 320 1.20 1.00 8.09
N ASP A 321 1.91 0.05 8.69
CA ASP A 321 3.24 -0.37 8.27
C ASP A 321 3.21 -1.14 6.95
N LEU A 322 2.35 -2.15 6.85
CA LEU A 322 2.18 -2.94 5.62
C LEU A 322 1.73 -2.07 4.44
N MET A 323 0.78 -1.15 4.64
CA MET A 323 0.39 -0.17 3.63
C MET A 323 1.55 0.77 3.27
N GLY A 324 2.37 1.17 4.24
CA GLY A 324 3.54 2.03 4.06
C GLY A 324 4.70 1.40 3.29
N LEU A 325 4.75 0.07 3.16
CA LEU A 325 5.74 -0.60 2.31
C LEU A 325 5.45 -0.39 0.81
N VAL A 326 4.17 -0.35 0.41
CA VAL A 326 3.76 -0.51 -1.01
C VAL A 326 2.96 0.66 -1.59
N VAL A 327 2.19 1.43 -0.80
CA VAL A 327 1.44 2.60 -1.30
C VAL A 327 2.35 3.84 -1.35
N GLN A 328 3.05 4.03 -2.48
CA GLN A 328 4.13 5.04 -2.58
C GLN A 328 3.75 6.38 -3.25
N ASP A 329 2.92 6.40 -4.30
CA ASP A 329 2.66 7.65 -5.09
C ASP A 329 1.50 8.46 -4.47
N PRO A 330 1.75 9.71 -4.02
CA PRO A 330 0.72 10.52 -3.37
C PRO A 330 -0.37 11.06 -4.31
N GLN A 331 -0.18 10.98 -5.62
CA GLN A 331 -1.16 11.46 -6.59
C GLN A 331 -2.31 10.46 -6.81
N ILE A 332 -2.19 9.20 -6.37
CA ILE A 332 -3.24 8.19 -6.58
C ILE A 332 -4.54 8.58 -5.87
N PRO A 333 -4.58 8.81 -4.54
CA PRO A 333 -5.85 9.06 -3.86
C PRO A 333 -6.49 10.35 -4.37
N LYS A 334 -5.66 11.37 -4.67
CA LYS A 334 -6.10 12.62 -5.28
C LYS A 334 -6.73 12.41 -6.66
N ALA A 335 -6.09 11.68 -7.57
CA ALA A 335 -6.63 11.41 -8.90
C ALA A 335 -7.92 10.56 -8.86
N VAL A 336 -8.03 9.59 -7.93
CA VAL A 336 -9.27 8.83 -7.72
C VAL A 336 -10.39 9.72 -7.16
N ARG A 337 -10.09 10.63 -6.20
CA ARG A 337 -11.05 11.63 -5.69
C ARG A 337 -11.48 12.61 -6.77
N GLU A 338 -10.55 13.18 -7.54
CA GLU A 338 -10.84 14.08 -8.67
C GLU A 338 -11.77 13.41 -9.69
N LEU A 339 -11.49 12.16 -10.09
CA LEU A 339 -12.34 11.42 -11.02
C LEU A 339 -13.74 11.13 -10.44
N SER A 340 -13.83 10.69 -9.19
CA SER A 340 -15.12 10.46 -8.53
C SER A 340 -15.95 11.74 -8.44
N SER A 341 -15.31 12.87 -8.08
CA SER A 341 -15.97 14.17 -8.02
C SER A 341 -16.44 14.63 -9.41
N ALA A 342 -15.67 14.36 -10.46
CA ALA A 342 -16.07 14.69 -11.84
C ALA A 342 -17.39 13.99 -12.25
N LEU A 343 -17.54 12.71 -11.86
CA LEU A 343 -18.60 11.81 -12.30
C LEU A 343 -19.87 11.87 -11.42
N ASN A 344 -19.74 12.25 -10.14
CA ASN A 344 -20.86 12.40 -9.21
C ASN A 344 -21.67 13.71 -9.39
N LEU A 345 -21.19 14.66 -10.18
CA LEU A 345 -21.85 15.95 -10.40
C LEU A 345 -22.92 15.88 -11.51
N SER A 346 -23.69 14.78 -11.59
CA SER A 346 -24.70 14.54 -12.63
C SER A 346 -25.78 15.62 -12.69
N ASP A 347 -26.11 16.22 -11.54
CA ASP A 347 -27.20 17.17 -11.37
C ASP A 347 -26.70 18.49 -10.78
N ALA A 348 -27.12 19.60 -11.39
CA ALA A 348 -26.66 20.94 -11.04
C ALA A 348 -27.05 21.37 -9.61
N GLU A 349 -28.17 20.85 -9.09
CA GLU A 349 -28.66 21.14 -7.74
C GLU A 349 -27.82 20.44 -6.66
N SER A 350 -27.51 19.16 -6.85
CA SER A 350 -26.56 18.39 -6.04
C SER A 350 -25.17 19.06 -6.05
N ALA A 351 -24.74 19.55 -7.21
CA ALA A 351 -23.50 20.31 -7.35
C ALA A 351 -23.51 21.65 -6.58
N SER A 352 -24.66 22.27 -6.31
CA SER A 352 -24.76 23.43 -5.40
C SER A 352 -24.78 23.02 -3.93
N GLN A 353 -25.61 22.07 -3.52
CA GLN A 353 -25.72 21.62 -2.13
C GLN A 353 -24.39 21.04 -1.61
N PHE A 354 -23.65 20.32 -2.45
CA PHE A 354 -22.31 19.84 -2.10
C PHE A 354 -21.36 21.01 -1.81
N ARG A 355 -21.35 22.07 -2.64
CA ARG A 355 -20.52 23.27 -2.42
C ARG A 355 -20.95 24.09 -1.20
N GLU A 356 -22.25 24.13 -0.88
CA GLU A 356 -22.76 24.80 0.32
C GLU A 356 -22.32 24.06 1.59
N ASN A 357 -22.50 22.75 1.64
CA ASN A 357 -22.04 21.90 2.75
C ASN A 357 -20.52 21.97 2.92
N ARG A 358 -19.76 21.96 1.83
CA ARG A 358 -18.30 22.13 1.81
C ARG A 358 -17.86 23.50 2.33
N ALA A 359 -18.42 24.59 1.80
CA ALA A 359 -18.17 25.95 2.31
C ALA A 359 -18.51 26.09 3.81
N LYS A 360 -19.56 25.40 4.29
CA LYS A 360 -19.91 25.33 5.70
C LYS A 360 -18.86 24.56 6.53
N MET A 361 -18.42 23.38 6.08
CA MET A 361 -17.37 22.60 6.77
C MET A 361 -16.03 23.36 6.83
N ALA A 362 -15.70 24.15 5.79
CA ALA A 362 -14.55 25.04 5.76
C ALA A 362 -14.68 26.22 6.74
N ALA A 363 -15.86 26.84 6.80
CA ALA A 363 -16.16 27.93 7.73
C ALA A 363 -16.18 27.47 9.20
N GLU A 364 -16.64 26.25 9.47
CA GLU A 364 -16.62 25.60 10.79
C GLU A 364 -15.26 24.95 11.10
N GLY A 365 -14.29 24.98 10.18
CA GLY A 365 -12.93 24.46 10.37
C GLY A 365 -12.82 22.93 10.47
N GLN A 366 -13.90 22.19 10.19
CA GLN A 366 -13.95 20.73 10.39
C GLN A 366 -12.88 20.00 9.57
N ALA A 367 -12.67 20.41 8.31
CA ALA A 367 -11.61 19.89 7.44
C ALA A 367 -10.22 20.12 8.07
N THR A 368 -9.95 21.35 8.51
CA THR A 368 -8.70 21.73 9.19
C THR A 368 -8.42 20.91 10.46
N VAL A 369 -9.43 20.63 11.28
CA VAL A 369 -9.28 19.80 12.48
C VAL A 369 -8.98 18.34 12.11
N GLY A 370 -9.72 17.76 11.17
CA GLY A 370 -9.46 16.40 10.68
C GLY A 370 -8.05 16.24 10.10
N TYR A 371 -7.60 17.24 9.32
CA TYR A 371 -6.25 17.31 8.75
C TYR A 371 -5.16 17.33 9.83
N MET A 372 -5.30 18.19 10.85
CA MET A 372 -4.34 18.27 11.96
C MET A 372 -4.30 16.98 12.79
N LEU A 373 -5.45 16.33 13.04
CA LEU A 373 -5.53 15.06 13.75
C LEU A 373 -4.87 13.91 12.97
N ARG A 374 -5.02 13.88 11.64
CA ARG A 374 -4.32 12.93 10.74
C ARG A 374 -2.81 13.07 10.83
N ILE A 375 -2.29 14.30 10.73
CA ILE A 375 -0.85 14.56 10.87
C ILE A 375 -0.36 14.14 12.26
N ARG A 376 -1.09 14.49 13.34
CA ARG A 376 -0.74 14.04 14.69
C ARG A 376 -0.67 12.52 14.81
N ARG A 377 -1.65 11.80 14.27
CA ARG A 377 -1.71 10.33 14.31
C ARG A 377 -0.50 9.72 13.59
N LEU A 378 -0.20 10.18 12.37
CA LEU A 378 0.98 9.79 11.62
C LEU A 378 2.29 10.04 12.41
N LEU A 379 2.46 11.24 12.97
CA LEU A 379 3.65 11.56 13.76
C LEU A 379 3.73 10.77 15.07
N GLY A 380 2.59 10.37 15.65
CA GLY A 380 2.50 9.50 16.82
C GLY A 380 2.98 8.08 16.53
N SER A 381 2.48 7.43 15.47
CA SER A 381 2.95 6.10 15.05
C SER A 381 4.44 6.12 14.71
N LEU A 382 4.95 7.19 14.07
CA LEU A 382 6.38 7.39 13.85
C LEU A 382 7.17 7.55 15.17
N GLN A 383 6.64 8.29 16.16
CA GLN A 383 7.28 8.50 17.46
C GLN A 383 7.32 7.24 18.33
N ASN A 384 6.36 6.33 18.17
CA ASN A 384 6.33 5.04 18.89
C ASN A 384 7.42 4.06 18.41
N ARG A 385 8.03 4.29 17.24
CA ARG A 385 9.11 3.43 16.72
C ARG A 385 10.37 3.56 17.56
N THR A 386 10.69 2.50 18.30
CA THR A 386 11.92 2.41 19.12
C THR A 386 12.74 1.18 18.71
N GLY A 387 14.05 1.23 18.96
CA GLY A 387 14.99 0.14 18.63
C GLY A 387 15.35 -0.02 17.15
N ILE A 388 14.77 0.78 16.24
CA ILE A 388 15.07 0.76 14.80
C ILE A 388 16.42 1.39 14.45
N SER A 389 17.01 0.95 13.34
CA SER A 389 18.30 1.43 12.81
C SER A 389 18.22 2.86 12.23
N ALA A 390 19.38 3.44 11.87
CA ALA A 390 19.45 4.68 11.11
C ALA A 390 18.77 4.55 9.73
N SER A 391 19.01 3.46 8.99
CA SER A 391 18.40 3.19 7.68
C SER A 391 16.88 3.04 7.76
N GLN A 392 16.38 2.33 8.76
CA GLN A 392 14.94 2.17 9.03
C GLN A 392 14.30 3.49 9.48
N SER A 393 15.01 4.27 10.31
CA SER A 393 14.58 5.62 10.71
C SER A 393 14.46 6.53 9.49
N ARG A 394 15.46 6.54 8.60
CA ARG A 394 15.45 7.27 7.33
C ARG A 394 14.26 6.86 6.46
N PHE A 395 14.09 5.56 6.23
CA PHE A 395 12.98 4.99 5.45
C PHE A 395 11.62 5.47 5.99
N TRP A 396 11.39 5.37 7.29
CA TRP A 396 10.13 5.83 7.89
C TRP A 396 9.97 7.35 7.86
N LEU A 397 11.02 8.14 8.08
CA LEU A 397 10.96 9.60 7.95
C LEU A 397 10.48 10.02 6.54
N ASP A 398 11.03 9.42 5.48
CA ASP A 398 10.61 9.68 4.10
C ASP A 398 9.19 9.17 3.80
N ARG A 399 8.82 7.98 4.29
CA ARG A 399 7.47 7.43 4.13
C ARG A 399 6.42 8.28 4.83
N TYR A 400 6.65 8.70 6.08
CA TYR A 400 5.71 9.54 6.81
C TYR A 400 5.65 10.97 6.25
N ALA A 401 6.76 11.50 5.69
CA ALA A 401 6.74 12.74 4.93
C ALA A 401 5.85 12.64 3.68
N LEU A 402 5.97 11.55 2.91
CA LEU A 402 5.09 11.29 1.76
C LEU A 402 3.62 11.12 2.18
N ARG A 403 3.35 10.40 3.27
CA ARG A 403 1.98 10.20 3.80
C ARG A 403 1.33 11.50 4.30
N ILE A 404 2.09 12.44 4.85
CA ILE A 404 1.56 13.77 5.20
C ILE A 404 1.16 14.55 3.93
N GLN A 405 1.94 14.43 2.84
CA GLN A 405 1.57 14.97 1.52
C GLN A 405 0.45 14.21 0.79
N GLN A 406 -0.09 13.12 1.37
CA GLN A 406 -1.25 12.39 0.84
C GLN A 406 -2.58 12.83 1.46
N ILE A 407 -2.54 13.52 2.61
CA ILE A 407 -3.73 13.99 3.29
C ILE A 407 -4.39 15.07 2.43
N ASP A 408 -5.70 14.95 2.25
CA ASP A 408 -6.50 15.88 1.46
C ASP A 408 -6.44 17.31 2.04
N ASP A 409 -5.97 18.26 1.24
CA ASP A 409 -5.79 19.67 1.61
C ASP A 409 -6.92 20.59 1.08
N GLU A 410 -7.92 20.03 0.38
CA GLU A 410 -9.15 20.75 0.03
C GLU A 410 -9.83 21.30 1.30
N GLU A 411 -10.13 22.61 1.29
CA GLU A 411 -10.82 23.34 2.38
C GLU A 411 -10.10 23.37 3.75
N VAL A 412 -8.83 22.99 3.78
CA VAL A 412 -7.97 23.10 4.96
C VAL A 412 -7.39 24.51 5.08
N ASP A 413 -7.30 25.02 6.31
CA ASP A 413 -6.70 26.33 6.59
C ASP A 413 -5.22 26.41 6.19
N GLU A 414 -4.81 27.54 5.62
CA GLU A 414 -3.44 27.81 5.19
C GLU A 414 -2.41 27.69 6.34
N ILE A 415 -2.82 27.93 7.59
CA ILE A 415 -2.01 27.73 8.80
C ILE A 415 -1.67 26.23 8.98
N ALA A 416 -2.63 25.34 8.73
CA ALA A 416 -2.45 23.90 8.84
C ALA A 416 -1.65 23.31 7.66
N THR A 417 -1.90 23.75 6.42
CA THR A 417 -1.10 23.29 5.26
C THR A 417 0.35 23.77 5.38
N LYS A 418 0.60 25.01 5.79
CA LYS A 418 1.96 25.50 6.12
C LYS A 418 2.63 24.75 7.27
N PHE A 419 1.87 24.14 8.18
CA PHE A 419 2.41 23.25 9.20
C PHE A 419 2.76 21.86 8.63
N ALA A 420 1.92 21.30 7.75
CA ALA A 420 2.21 20.06 7.03
C ALA A 420 3.47 20.17 6.16
N ASP A 421 3.64 21.28 5.43
CA ASP A 421 4.84 21.56 4.64
C ASP A 421 6.10 21.64 5.51
N ARG A 422 6.06 22.40 6.62
CA ARG A 422 7.19 22.50 7.55
C ARG A 422 7.54 21.14 8.16
N THR A 423 6.53 20.36 8.54
CA THR A 423 6.69 19.00 9.07
C THR A 423 7.32 18.07 8.04
N THR A 424 6.78 18.03 6.82
CA THR A 424 7.28 17.21 5.71
C THR A 424 8.74 17.53 5.39
N ASN A 425 9.10 18.82 5.33
CA ASN A 425 10.47 19.24 5.06
C ASN A 425 11.42 18.95 6.23
N ALA A 426 10.94 19.02 7.49
CA ALA A 426 11.71 18.59 8.65
C ALA A 426 11.96 17.07 8.64
N LEU A 427 10.95 16.26 8.32
CA LEU A 427 11.08 14.80 8.19
C LEU A 427 12.12 14.41 7.14
N ARG A 428 12.06 15.01 5.94
CA ARG A 428 13.08 14.81 4.87
C ARG A 428 14.47 15.26 5.29
N SER A 429 14.60 16.43 5.92
CA SER A 429 15.89 16.91 6.44
C SER A 429 16.51 15.96 7.48
N MET A 430 15.67 15.30 8.30
CA MET A 430 16.11 14.24 9.21
C MET A 430 16.53 12.96 8.46
N ALA A 431 15.82 12.57 7.41
CA ALA A 431 16.18 11.45 6.53
C ALA A 431 17.52 11.67 5.82
N ASP A 432 17.73 12.85 5.21
CA ASP A 432 18.98 13.29 4.57
C ASP A 432 20.16 13.25 5.57
N THR A 433 19.93 13.73 6.80
CA THR A 433 20.94 13.76 7.88
C THR A 433 21.41 12.33 8.23
N LEU A 434 20.47 11.38 8.35
CA LEU A 434 20.80 9.97 8.57
C LEU A 434 21.54 9.38 7.36
N GLN A 435 21.09 9.66 6.13
CA GLN A 435 21.76 9.16 4.92
C GLN A 435 23.22 9.57 4.82
N SER A 436 23.53 10.84 5.11
CA SER A 436 24.90 11.34 5.10
C SER A 436 25.80 10.60 6.11
N THR A 437 25.25 10.30 7.30
CA THR A 437 25.94 9.57 8.37
C THR A 437 26.20 8.12 7.97
N GLU A 438 25.27 7.47 7.24
CA GLU A 438 25.47 6.11 6.70
C GLU A 438 26.53 6.07 5.58
N ILE A 439 26.56 7.08 4.70
CA ILE A 439 27.57 7.18 3.63
C ILE A 439 28.98 7.35 4.23
N ASP A 440 29.14 8.20 5.25
CA ASP A 440 30.45 8.41 5.88
C ASP A 440 30.87 7.23 6.76
N ARG A 441 29.93 6.49 7.37
CA ARG A 441 30.18 5.16 7.96
C ARG A 441 30.71 4.15 6.94
N TYR A 442 30.08 4.06 5.76
CA TYR A 442 30.53 3.15 4.69
C TYR A 442 31.93 3.51 4.16
N ARG A 443 32.22 4.81 3.97
CA ARG A 443 33.57 5.28 3.60
C ARG A 443 34.62 4.91 4.64
N SER A 444 34.33 5.20 5.91
CA SER A 444 35.21 4.92 7.04
C SER A 444 35.52 3.43 7.19
N ARG A 445 34.51 2.55 7.13
CA ARG A 445 34.69 1.09 7.21
C ARG A 445 35.53 0.52 6.07
N ASN A 446 35.37 1.04 4.85
CA ASN A 446 36.09 0.55 3.67
C ASN A 446 37.46 1.21 3.44
N GLY A 447 37.98 1.99 4.41
CA GLY A 447 39.27 2.67 4.27
C GLY A 447 39.31 3.73 3.16
N LEU A 448 38.14 4.13 2.63
CA LEU A 448 38.04 5.15 1.60
C LEU A 448 38.33 6.51 2.23
N ALA A 449 39.58 6.96 2.07
CA ALA A 449 40.08 8.19 2.67
C ALA A 449 39.12 9.36 2.41
N THR A 450 38.68 10.00 3.49
CA THR A 450 37.86 11.22 3.45
C THR A 450 38.73 12.41 3.02
N THR A 451 39.02 12.48 1.72
CA THR A 451 39.59 13.66 1.08
C THR A 451 38.66 14.84 1.34
N TRP A 452 39.07 15.73 2.24
CA TRP A 452 38.29 16.89 2.70
C TRP A 452 38.10 17.93 1.59
N LEU A 453 37.24 17.62 0.62
CA LEU A 453 36.59 18.61 -0.22
C LEU A 453 35.47 19.25 0.63
N PRO A 454 35.54 20.56 0.96
CA PRO A 454 34.50 21.21 1.75
C PRO A 454 33.16 21.12 1.00
N ALA A 455 32.09 20.74 1.71
CA ALA A 455 30.79 20.39 1.15
C ALA A 455 29.94 21.61 0.68
N ALA A 456 30.57 22.53 -0.06
CA ALA A 456 29.95 23.75 -0.58
C ALA A 456 29.42 23.60 -2.02
N GLY A 457 29.79 22.54 -2.74
CA GLY A 457 29.52 22.39 -4.19
C GLY A 457 28.50 21.33 -4.60
N LEU A 458 28.41 20.20 -3.88
CA LEU A 458 27.57 19.05 -4.28
C LEU A 458 26.11 19.22 -3.83
N ARG A 459 25.40 20.15 -4.46
CA ARG A 459 23.94 20.10 -4.52
C ARG A 459 23.51 18.99 -5.48
N SER A 460 22.56 18.17 -5.07
CA SER A 460 21.89 17.20 -5.95
C SER A 460 21.18 17.91 -7.11
N LEU A 461 21.22 17.31 -8.30
CA LEU A 461 20.41 17.71 -9.46
C LEU A 461 18.97 17.18 -9.31
N SER A 462 18.32 17.51 -8.20
CA SER A 462 16.89 17.23 -8.00
C SER A 462 16.05 18.19 -8.83
N TYR A 463 15.06 17.65 -9.55
CA TYR A 463 14.11 18.42 -10.35
C TYR A 463 13.23 19.32 -9.47
N GLY A 464 12.89 20.52 -9.97
CA GLY A 464 11.93 21.43 -9.35
C GLY A 464 12.48 22.85 -9.14
N ARG A 465 11.88 23.84 -9.79
CA ARG A 465 12.37 25.23 -9.81
C ARG A 465 11.41 26.17 -9.09
N VAL A 466 11.67 26.48 -7.82
CA VAL A 466 10.98 27.55 -7.07
C VAL A 466 12.02 28.52 -6.47
N PRO A 467 12.06 29.79 -6.90
CA PRO A 467 13.03 30.77 -6.40
C PRO A 467 12.50 31.48 -5.14
N VAL A 468 12.68 30.87 -3.96
CA VAL A 468 12.49 31.58 -2.68
C VAL A 468 13.65 32.55 -2.47
N GLN A 469 13.34 33.84 -2.29
CA GLN A 469 14.36 34.88 -2.09
C GLN A 469 15.07 34.74 -0.74
N ARG A 470 16.39 34.88 -0.75
CA ARG A 470 17.20 35.03 0.47
C ARG A 470 16.99 36.40 1.10
N GLN A 471 16.48 36.42 2.33
CA GLN A 471 17.13 37.18 3.40
C GLN A 471 17.57 36.17 4.47
N GLY A 472 18.71 36.41 5.11
CA GLY A 472 19.32 35.45 6.02
C GLY A 472 19.63 36.06 7.38
N ASN A 473 20.05 35.23 8.33
CA ASN A 473 20.73 35.69 9.53
C ASN A 473 21.87 34.74 9.94
N PHE A 474 22.84 35.31 10.64
CA PHE A 474 24.17 34.77 10.97
C PHE A 474 24.17 33.56 11.92
N PHE A 475 25.24 32.73 11.85
CA PHE A 475 26.21 32.48 12.95
C PHE A 475 27.43 31.64 12.47
N GLY A 476 28.61 31.80 13.08
CA GLY A 476 29.83 30.95 12.93
C GLY A 476 29.95 29.89 14.07
N GLY A 477 30.97 29.02 14.23
CA GLY A 477 32.35 28.93 13.69
C GLY A 477 33.37 29.58 14.65
N TYR A 478 34.41 28.95 15.21
CA TYR A 478 35.12 27.64 15.07
C TYR A 478 35.58 27.15 16.50
N GLY A 479 36.28 26.03 16.79
CA GLY A 479 36.80 24.85 16.06
C GLY A 479 38.10 24.27 16.69
N LEU A 480 38.41 22.97 16.47
CA LEU A 480 39.59 22.18 16.98
C LEU A 480 39.59 21.89 18.53
N ALA A 481 40.23 20.84 19.08
CA ALA A 481 41.15 19.80 18.57
C ALA A 481 40.94 18.38 19.22
N ALA A 482 41.81 17.41 18.91
CA ALA A 482 41.74 15.97 19.27
C ALA A 482 42.02 15.64 20.77
N PHE A 483 41.71 14.44 21.31
CA PHE A 483 42.45 13.17 21.09
C PHE A 483 41.69 11.89 21.54
N ALA A 484 42.30 10.73 21.27
CA ALA A 484 42.01 9.34 21.70
C ALA A 484 41.17 8.46 20.75
N ILE A 485 41.66 7.25 20.48
CA ILE A 485 41.15 6.30 19.45
C ILE A 485 40.78 4.97 20.12
N GLY A 486 39.64 4.39 19.71
CA GLY A 486 39.26 3.01 20.02
C GLY A 486 37.84 2.87 20.59
N ARG A 487 36.95 2.20 19.85
CA ARG A 487 35.56 1.83 20.22
C ARG A 487 34.53 2.96 20.48
N ALA A 488 34.92 4.23 20.62
CA ALA A 488 33.96 5.33 20.82
C ALA A 488 33.16 5.73 19.55
N LEU A 489 33.82 5.68 18.37
CA LEU A 489 33.33 6.30 17.13
C LEU A 489 32.03 5.70 16.55
N GLU A 490 31.57 4.53 16.98
CA GLU A 490 30.25 4.05 16.58
C GLU A 490 29.11 4.84 17.23
N ARG A 491 29.34 5.45 18.42
CA ARG A 491 28.35 6.23 19.18
C ARG A 491 28.40 7.74 18.95
N ASP A 492 29.55 8.34 18.67
CA ASP A 492 29.68 9.81 18.72
C ASP A 492 29.06 10.50 17.50
N ALA A 493 29.39 10.04 16.28
CA ALA A 493 28.75 10.54 15.06
C ALA A 493 27.24 10.23 15.04
N GLU A 494 26.85 9.07 15.60
CA GLU A 494 25.44 8.71 15.77
C GLU A 494 24.74 9.64 16.76
N THR A 495 25.35 9.96 17.90
CA THR A 495 24.72 10.89 18.85
C THR A 495 24.58 12.29 18.30
N ASP A 496 25.50 12.84 17.50
CA ASP A 496 25.27 14.17 16.91
C ASP A 496 24.22 14.18 15.79
N ALA A 497 24.18 13.15 14.93
CA ALA A 497 23.09 12.98 13.97
C ALA A 497 21.73 12.82 14.68
N PHE A 498 21.62 11.91 15.66
CA PHE A 498 20.40 11.69 16.43
C PHE A 498 20.05 12.87 17.35
N ARG A 499 21.01 13.66 17.85
CA ARG A 499 20.75 14.96 18.52
C ARG A 499 20.18 15.99 17.54
N SER A 500 20.59 15.97 16.28
CA SER A 500 20.01 16.82 15.23
C SER A 500 18.56 16.41 14.91
N VAL A 501 18.34 15.11 14.67
CA VAL A 501 17.01 14.50 14.47
C VAL A 501 16.10 14.77 15.66
N LYS A 502 16.54 14.50 16.90
CA LYS A 502 15.72 14.72 18.10
C LYS A 502 15.38 16.20 18.34
N ARG A 503 16.30 17.14 18.05
CA ARG A 503 16.00 18.59 18.07
C ARG A 503 14.96 18.98 17.03
N SER A 504 15.05 18.42 15.82
CA SER A 504 14.10 18.66 14.73
C SER A 504 12.72 18.06 15.04
N GLY A 505 12.66 16.87 15.65
CA GLY A 505 11.44 16.28 16.17
C GLY A 505 10.79 17.13 17.27
N PHE A 506 11.56 17.63 18.25
CA PHE A 506 11.05 18.59 19.24
C PHE A 506 10.53 19.88 18.61
N ALA A 507 11.14 20.37 17.53
CA ALA A 507 10.64 21.53 16.80
C ALA A 507 9.30 21.23 16.11
N VAL A 508 9.12 20.06 15.49
CA VAL A 508 7.83 19.64 14.91
C VAL A 508 6.73 19.53 15.98
N VAL A 509 7.03 18.97 17.15
CA VAL A 509 6.07 18.87 18.27
C VAL A 509 5.66 20.24 18.81
N ARG A 510 6.63 21.16 18.98
CA ARG A 510 6.36 22.54 19.38
C ARG A 510 5.51 23.27 18.33
N ASP A 511 5.89 23.16 17.06
CA ASP A 511 5.20 23.82 15.97
C ASP A 511 3.79 23.26 15.76
N TYR A 512 3.55 21.96 16.04
CA TYR A 512 2.20 21.39 16.10
C TYR A 512 1.36 22.09 17.16
N ASN A 513 1.88 22.24 18.39
CA ASN A 513 1.14 22.87 19.48
C ASN A 513 0.80 24.34 19.15
N VAL A 514 1.77 25.14 18.71
CA VAL A 514 1.55 26.53 18.29
C VAL A 514 0.55 26.65 17.13
N THR A 515 0.58 25.70 16.19
CA THR A 515 -0.38 25.66 15.06
C THR A 515 -1.78 25.27 15.56
N GLY A 516 -1.88 24.30 16.47
CA GLY A 516 -3.12 23.88 17.11
C GLY A 516 -3.77 24.98 17.95
N ASP A 517 -2.98 25.74 18.72
CA ASP A 517 -3.44 26.89 19.50
C ASP A 517 -4.03 27.98 18.57
N ALA A 518 -3.35 28.31 17.47
CA ALA A 518 -3.80 29.33 16.51
C ALA A 518 -5.07 28.92 15.72
N ILE A 519 -5.17 27.65 15.31
CA ILE A 519 -6.39 27.09 14.71
C ILE A 519 -7.52 27.05 15.76
N GLY A 520 -7.18 26.71 17.00
CA GLY A 520 -8.11 26.66 18.11
C GLY A 520 -8.73 28.01 18.46
N GLU A 521 -7.91 29.07 18.51
CA GLU A 521 -8.37 30.46 18.65
C GLU A 521 -9.27 30.87 17.48
N LYS A 522 -8.87 30.55 16.24
CA LYS A 522 -9.63 30.93 15.03
C LYS A 522 -11.02 30.29 14.94
N TYR A 523 -11.15 29.02 15.36
CA TYR A 523 -12.39 28.24 15.18
C TYR A 523 -13.15 27.96 16.49
N GLY A 524 -12.64 28.38 17.66
CA GLY A 524 -13.24 28.13 18.97
C GLY A 524 -13.08 26.70 19.47
N ILE A 525 -11.98 26.03 19.10
CA ILE A 525 -11.75 24.58 19.32
C ILE A 525 -10.52 24.38 20.21
N SER A 526 -10.57 23.44 21.16
CA SER A 526 -9.40 23.11 21.99
C SER A 526 -8.66 21.89 21.44
N PHE A 527 -7.43 22.08 20.97
CA PHE A 527 -6.53 20.97 20.66
C PHE A 527 -5.84 20.49 21.94
N GLN A 528 -5.91 19.18 22.20
CA GLN A 528 -5.09 18.57 23.24
C GLN A 528 -3.60 18.76 22.89
N PRO A 529 -2.75 19.29 23.78
CA PRO A 529 -1.33 19.41 23.51
C PRO A 529 -0.70 18.05 23.15
N TRP A 530 0.25 18.05 22.21
CA TRP A 530 1.11 16.91 21.97
C TRP A 530 2.37 17.05 22.82
N THR A 531 2.51 16.16 23.79
CA THR A 531 3.72 16.00 24.59
C THR A 531 4.65 15.00 23.90
N PRO A 532 5.96 15.29 23.77
CA PRO A 532 6.88 14.34 23.20
C PRO A 532 7.18 13.21 24.20
N ILE A 533 7.13 11.96 23.71
CA ILE A 533 7.73 10.82 24.41
C ILE A 533 9.24 11.08 24.58
N ARG A 534 9.78 10.80 25.77
CA ARG A 534 11.06 11.33 26.27
C ARG A 534 12.30 10.65 25.71
#